data_AF-A0A2E5IEU9-F1
#
_entry.id   AF-A0A2E5IEU9-F1
#
_cell.length_a   1.000
_cell.length_b   1.000
_cell.length_c   1.000
_cell.angle_alpha   90.00
_cell.angle_beta   90.00
_cell.angle_gamma   90.00
#
_symmetry.space_group_name_H-M   'P 1'
#
loop_
_entity.id
_entity.type
_entity.pdbx_description
1 polymer ?
#
loop_
_entity_poly.entity_id
_entity_poly.type
_entity_poly.pdbx_seq_one_letter_code
_entity_poly.pdbx_strand_id
1 'polypeptide(L)'
;MSDGPDFGNIRFGGKLRPSQVAAVSVIKPQLNEGEKRLHIVAPPGSGKTVLGLYVWADLVRKPALVLSPNSAIQAQWAARTDLFELDGKDDQISIDPERPGLLTSLTYQSVTMPKRGGEGLDESAMMLWAEKLVEKGEAVDITSAEAWIADLEQKNPTYYAKRVKVYRKAVRDDYAKNGNALWTLHESSRSTLLRLKEAGIGLIILDECHHLLHHWGRVLHQLKDFFDDPVVLGLTATPPDAEKADDEDALRYAEFLGDIDYEVPVPALVRDANLAPYQDLCYFVRPARIEMDFIRDVNETFDGILQQLNEPSKGEGAILPLTDWVEEELSARKGPSGGNLSWDEYTRAIPDFSYQGRIYLALENRPMPAGVPADVKETDAGALAFTREHRNEMLRSVVSRYVRLGLRRSSNTNDQEKAERAA
;
A
#
# COMPACT_ATOMS: atom_id res chain seq x y z
N MET A 1 -8.30 -0.53 42.89
CA MET A 1 -8.86 -1.77 42.33
C MET A 1 -10.21 -1.38 41.76
N SER A 2 -10.27 -0.98 40.49
CA SER A 2 -11.56 -0.82 39.81
C SER A 2 -12.01 -2.23 39.44
N ASP A 3 -13.04 -2.74 40.11
CA ASP A 3 -13.70 -3.97 39.67
C ASP A 3 -14.11 -3.78 38.20
N GLY A 4 -13.58 -4.63 37.32
CA GLY A 4 -13.91 -4.61 35.90
C GLY A 4 -15.40 -4.92 35.69
N PRO A 5 -15.93 -4.70 34.47
CA PRO A 5 -17.32 -5.03 34.16
C PRO A 5 -17.61 -6.50 34.49
N ASP A 6 -18.72 -6.74 35.20
CA ASP A 6 -19.13 -8.09 35.56
C ASP A 6 -19.33 -8.94 34.29
N PHE A 7 -18.54 -10.00 34.14
CA PHE A 7 -18.60 -10.89 32.98
C PHE A 7 -19.75 -11.91 33.09
N GLY A 8 -20.24 -12.21 34.30
CA GLY A 8 -21.26 -13.23 34.53
C GLY A 8 -20.81 -14.65 34.19
N ASN A 9 -21.75 -15.58 34.11
CA ASN A 9 -21.52 -16.99 33.79
C ASN A 9 -21.65 -17.28 32.28
N ILE A 10 -21.11 -16.40 31.44
CA ILE A 10 -21.08 -16.61 29.99
C ILE A 10 -20.22 -17.82 29.67
N ARG A 11 -20.75 -18.75 28.87
CA ARG A 11 -20.05 -19.99 28.46
C ARG A 11 -20.62 -20.59 27.18
N PHE A 12 -19.84 -21.44 26.52
CA PHE A 12 -20.31 -22.17 25.35
C PHE A 12 -21.34 -23.26 25.73
N GLY A 13 -22.50 -23.26 25.06
CA GLY A 13 -23.57 -24.23 25.31
C GLY A 13 -23.44 -25.55 24.52
N GLY A 14 -22.45 -25.64 23.62
CA GLY A 14 -22.26 -26.76 22.71
C GLY A 14 -21.07 -27.67 23.03
N LYS A 15 -20.76 -28.58 22.09
CA LYS A 15 -19.54 -29.41 22.12
C LYS A 15 -18.60 -28.97 21.00
N LEU A 16 -17.35 -28.68 21.36
CA LEU A 16 -16.31 -28.35 20.38
C LEU A 16 -16.01 -29.55 19.47
N ARG A 17 -15.71 -29.26 18.20
CA ARG A 17 -15.22 -30.24 17.23
C ARG A 17 -13.81 -30.72 17.61
N PRO A 18 -13.37 -31.92 17.18
CA PRO A 18 -12.01 -32.42 17.47
C PRO A 18 -10.89 -31.43 17.11
N SER A 19 -11.00 -30.76 15.95
CA SER A 19 -10.04 -29.73 15.53
C SER A 19 -10.02 -28.51 16.45
N GLN A 20 -11.18 -28.09 16.95
CA GLN A 20 -11.28 -26.96 17.89
C GLN A 20 -10.74 -27.35 19.27
N VAL A 21 -11.00 -28.58 19.73
CA VAL A 21 -10.41 -29.12 20.97
C VAL A 21 -8.89 -29.14 20.88
N ALA A 22 -8.34 -29.55 19.74
CA ALA A 22 -6.90 -29.55 19.51
C ALA A 22 -6.31 -28.13 19.59
N ALA A 23 -6.93 -27.14 18.92
CA ALA A 23 -6.51 -25.74 19.03
C ALA A 23 -6.57 -25.22 20.48
N VAL A 24 -7.67 -25.49 21.20
CA VAL A 24 -7.83 -25.10 22.62
C VAL A 24 -6.78 -25.75 23.53
N SER A 25 -6.35 -26.98 23.22
CA SER A 25 -5.30 -27.68 23.98
C SER A 25 -3.92 -27.01 23.88
N VAL A 26 -3.69 -26.19 22.85
CA VAL A 26 -2.49 -25.35 22.69
C VAL A 26 -2.70 -23.98 23.36
N ILE A 27 -3.85 -23.35 23.10
CA ILE A 27 -4.17 -21.99 23.60
C ILE A 27 -4.21 -21.94 25.13
N LYS A 28 -4.84 -22.93 25.79
CA LYS A 28 -5.07 -22.89 27.24
C LYS A 28 -3.77 -22.91 28.05
N PRO A 29 -2.79 -23.79 27.79
CA PRO A 29 -1.47 -23.73 28.42
C PRO A 29 -0.77 -22.38 28.23
N GLN A 30 -0.72 -21.86 27.01
CA GLN A 30 -0.07 -20.59 26.69
C GLN A 30 -0.67 -19.43 27.51
N LEU A 31 -2.00 -19.33 27.56
CA LEU A 31 -2.69 -18.33 28.40
C LEU A 31 -2.36 -18.48 29.89
N ASN A 32 -2.22 -19.72 30.40
CA ASN A 32 -1.86 -19.95 31.80
C ASN A 32 -0.41 -19.58 32.11
N GLU A 33 0.48 -19.68 31.12
CA GLU A 33 1.88 -19.24 31.19
C GLU A 33 2.01 -17.71 31.06
N GLY A 34 0.90 -17.02 30.78
CA GLY A 34 0.85 -15.56 30.65
C GLY A 34 1.11 -15.07 29.23
N GLU A 35 1.17 -15.97 28.24
CA GLU A 35 1.27 -15.58 26.84
C GLU A 35 0.03 -14.80 26.43
N LYS A 36 0.27 -13.70 25.72
CA LYS A 36 -0.79 -12.78 25.28
C LYS A 36 -0.96 -12.75 23.77
N ARG A 37 -0.17 -13.53 23.03
CA ARG A 37 -0.22 -13.60 21.57
C ARG A 37 -0.59 -15.03 21.20
N LEU A 38 -1.69 -15.13 20.47
CA LEU A 38 -2.26 -16.39 20.02
C LEU A 38 -2.53 -16.25 18.52
N HIS A 39 -1.92 -17.08 17.70
CA HIS A 39 -2.03 -17.04 16.25
C HIS A 39 -2.44 -18.41 15.72
N ILE A 40 -3.70 -18.50 15.28
CA ILE A 40 -4.30 -19.76 14.84
C ILE A 40 -4.64 -19.67 13.35
N VAL A 41 -4.09 -20.62 12.60
CA VAL A 41 -4.42 -20.81 11.18
C VAL A 41 -5.49 -21.88 11.08
N ALA A 42 -6.65 -21.52 10.54
CA ALA A 42 -7.78 -22.42 10.42
C ALA A 42 -8.50 -22.21 9.07
N PRO A 43 -8.63 -23.26 8.23
CA PRO A 43 -9.25 -23.17 6.91
C PRO A 43 -10.68 -22.63 6.95
N PRO A 44 -11.21 -22.09 5.84
CA PRO A 44 -12.62 -21.71 5.75
C PRO A 44 -13.53 -22.91 6.12
N GLY A 45 -14.59 -22.66 6.88
CA GLY A 45 -15.52 -23.71 7.35
C GLY A 45 -15.06 -24.53 8.56
N SER A 46 -13.82 -24.36 9.03
CA SER A 46 -13.29 -25.04 10.23
C SER A 46 -13.96 -24.66 11.55
N GLY A 47 -14.67 -23.52 11.58
CA GLY A 47 -15.35 -23.00 12.77
C GLY A 47 -14.55 -21.96 13.57
N LYS A 48 -13.75 -21.11 12.88
CA LYS A 48 -12.98 -19.99 13.46
C LYS A 48 -13.77 -19.11 14.42
N THR A 49 -14.98 -18.70 14.03
CA THR A 49 -15.86 -17.85 14.86
C THR A 49 -16.17 -18.51 16.20
N VAL A 50 -16.55 -19.80 16.19
CA VAL A 50 -16.86 -20.54 17.43
C VAL A 50 -15.62 -20.71 18.30
N LEU A 51 -14.46 -20.97 17.69
CA LEU A 51 -13.19 -21.06 18.43
C LEU A 51 -12.85 -19.74 19.12
N GLY A 52 -12.93 -18.60 18.41
CA GLY A 52 -12.63 -17.30 19.00
C GLY A 52 -13.61 -16.89 20.10
N LEU A 53 -14.91 -17.14 19.90
CA LEU A 53 -15.92 -16.91 20.94
C LEU A 53 -15.73 -17.83 22.16
N TYR A 54 -15.28 -19.07 21.96
CA TYR A 54 -14.93 -19.97 23.06
C TYR A 54 -13.72 -19.46 23.85
N VAL A 55 -12.68 -18.99 23.16
CA VAL A 55 -11.53 -18.35 23.82
C VAL A 55 -11.97 -17.14 24.64
N TRP A 56 -12.90 -16.32 24.13
CA TRP A 56 -13.47 -15.20 24.87
C TRP A 56 -14.29 -15.62 26.11
N ALA A 57 -15.29 -16.48 25.93
CA ALA A 57 -16.27 -16.82 26.97
C ALA A 57 -15.72 -17.77 28.05
N ASP A 58 -14.93 -18.77 27.66
CA ASP A 58 -14.54 -19.88 28.54
C ASP A 58 -13.08 -19.77 29.02
N LEU A 59 -12.21 -19.05 28.31
CA LEU A 59 -10.78 -18.94 28.66
C LEU A 59 -10.38 -17.57 29.19
N VAL A 60 -10.59 -16.50 28.42
CA VAL A 60 -10.07 -15.16 28.73
C VAL A 60 -11.00 -14.37 29.66
N ARG A 61 -12.32 -14.45 29.46
CA ARG A 61 -13.36 -13.90 30.36
C ARG A 61 -13.19 -12.40 30.66
N LYS A 62 -12.89 -11.62 29.62
CA LYS A 62 -12.75 -10.15 29.66
C LYS A 62 -13.53 -9.51 28.51
N PRO A 63 -13.85 -8.21 28.60
CA PRO A 63 -14.40 -7.47 27.47
C PRO A 63 -13.54 -7.64 26.21
N ALA A 64 -14.17 -7.98 25.09
CA ALA A 64 -13.47 -8.32 23.86
C ALA A 64 -13.87 -7.40 22.71
N LEU A 65 -12.86 -7.01 21.93
CA LEU A 65 -13.02 -6.34 20.64
C LEU A 65 -12.75 -7.36 19.53
N VAL A 66 -13.75 -7.61 18.68
CA VAL A 66 -13.56 -8.37 17.45
C VAL A 66 -13.40 -7.38 16.30
N LEU A 67 -12.35 -7.53 15.49
CA LEU A 67 -12.15 -6.76 14.26
C LEU A 67 -12.28 -7.66 13.04
N SER A 68 -13.17 -7.28 12.14
CA SER A 68 -13.48 -8.01 10.91
C SER A 68 -13.31 -7.12 9.67
N PRO A 69 -13.02 -7.68 8.48
CA PRO A 69 -12.74 -6.87 7.28
C PRO A 69 -13.98 -6.16 6.71
N ASN A 70 -15.19 -6.64 7.02
CA ASN A 70 -16.43 -6.04 6.55
C ASN A 70 -17.59 -6.24 7.55
N SER A 71 -18.69 -5.51 7.32
CA SER A 71 -19.86 -5.51 8.20
C SER A 71 -20.65 -6.83 8.20
N ALA A 72 -20.55 -7.64 7.14
CA ALA A 72 -21.22 -8.94 7.10
C ALA A 72 -20.57 -9.92 8.09
N ILE A 73 -19.24 -9.97 8.12
CA ILE A 73 -18.48 -10.80 9.06
C ILE A 73 -18.61 -10.26 10.48
N GLN A 74 -18.59 -8.94 10.66
CA GLN A 74 -18.89 -8.29 11.94
C GLN A 74 -20.23 -8.76 12.53
N ALA A 75 -21.30 -8.72 11.72
CA ALA A 75 -22.62 -9.20 12.14
C ALA A 75 -22.62 -10.70 12.44
N GLN A 76 -21.84 -11.50 11.72
CA GLN A 76 -21.72 -12.94 11.96
C GLN A 76 -21.11 -13.25 13.33
N TRP A 77 -20.08 -12.51 13.77
CA TRP A 77 -19.48 -12.69 15.09
C TRP A 77 -20.47 -12.41 16.22
N ALA A 78 -21.21 -11.31 16.12
CA ALA A 78 -22.25 -10.97 17.10
C ALA A 78 -23.41 -11.96 17.07
N ALA A 79 -23.89 -12.38 15.89
CA ALA A 79 -24.98 -13.34 15.78
C ALA A 79 -24.60 -14.73 16.31
N ARG A 80 -23.31 -15.12 16.21
CA ARG A 80 -22.87 -16.47 16.58
C ARG A 80 -22.70 -16.68 18.09
N THR A 81 -22.97 -15.66 18.89
CA THR A 81 -23.16 -15.80 20.34
C THR A 81 -24.44 -16.57 20.68
N ASP A 82 -25.33 -16.82 19.71
CA ASP A 82 -26.52 -17.68 19.85
C ASP A 82 -26.22 -19.11 20.33
N LEU A 83 -24.99 -19.59 20.16
CA LEU A 83 -24.52 -20.88 20.69
C LEU A 83 -24.03 -20.82 22.14
N PHE A 84 -24.00 -19.64 22.74
CA PHE A 84 -23.47 -19.40 24.07
C PHE A 84 -24.60 -19.07 25.04
N GLU A 85 -24.45 -19.53 26.28
CA GLU A 85 -25.32 -19.11 27.38
C GLU A 85 -24.80 -17.75 27.84
N LEU A 86 -25.53 -16.65 27.58
CA LEU A 86 -25.07 -15.28 27.85
C LEU A 86 -25.42 -14.76 29.25
N ASP A 87 -26.03 -15.57 30.11
CA ASP A 87 -26.38 -15.19 31.49
C ASP A 87 -27.20 -13.87 31.58
N GLY A 88 -28.11 -13.68 30.63
CA GLY A 88 -28.97 -12.48 30.53
C GLY A 88 -28.26 -11.21 30.03
N LYS A 89 -27.04 -11.33 29.49
CA LYS A 89 -26.22 -10.21 28.98
C LYS A 89 -26.26 -10.08 27.46
N ASP A 90 -27.39 -10.40 26.85
CA ASP A 90 -27.61 -10.26 25.41
C ASP A 90 -27.39 -8.80 24.93
N ASP A 91 -27.69 -7.83 25.78
CA ASP A 91 -27.48 -6.40 25.54
C ASP A 91 -26.00 -5.97 25.59
N GLN A 92 -25.12 -6.83 26.10
CA GLN A 92 -23.66 -6.63 26.15
C GLN A 92 -22.94 -7.13 24.89
N ILE A 93 -23.68 -7.67 23.91
CA ILE A 93 -23.17 -8.02 22.59
C ILE A 93 -23.46 -6.86 21.63
N SER A 94 -22.42 -6.14 21.24
CA SER A 94 -22.54 -4.91 20.46
C SER A 94 -21.87 -5.00 19.10
N ILE A 95 -22.50 -4.38 18.11
CA ILE A 95 -21.90 -4.03 16.82
C ILE A 95 -21.80 -2.50 16.63
N ASP A 96 -22.15 -1.76 17.67
CA ASP A 96 -22.27 -0.30 17.68
C ASP A 96 -21.02 0.33 18.34
N PRO A 97 -20.21 1.10 17.59
CA PRO A 97 -19.01 1.74 18.12
C PRO A 97 -19.28 2.80 19.19
N GLU A 98 -20.54 3.23 19.35
CA GLU A 98 -20.95 4.19 20.38
C GLU A 98 -21.34 3.52 21.70
N ARG A 99 -21.63 2.22 21.67
CA ARG A 99 -22.06 1.43 22.84
C ARG A 99 -21.27 0.12 22.95
N PRO A 100 -19.99 0.16 23.33
CA PRO A 100 -19.23 -1.05 23.60
C PRO A 100 -19.85 -1.88 24.74
N GLY A 101 -19.78 -3.20 24.63
CA GLY A 101 -20.20 -4.16 25.66
C GLY A 101 -19.12 -5.21 25.93
N LEU A 102 -19.49 -6.31 26.60
CA LEU A 102 -18.61 -7.45 26.89
C LEU A 102 -18.05 -8.10 25.62
N LEU A 103 -18.79 -8.09 24.52
CA LEU A 103 -18.30 -8.41 23.18
C LEU A 103 -18.69 -7.28 22.25
N THR A 104 -17.70 -6.60 21.69
CA THR A 104 -17.92 -5.55 20.70
C THR A 104 -17.31 -5.97 19.38
N SER A 105 -18.13 -6.29 18.38
CA SER A 105 -17.66 -6.65 17.04
C SER A 105 -17.72 -5.43 16.14
N LEU A 106 -16.57 -5.05 15.57
CA LEU A 106 -16.38 -3.88 14.72
C LEU A 106 -15.65 -4.23 13.43
N THR A 107 -15.70 -3.33 12.47
CA THR A 107 -14.84 -3.44 11.29
C THR A 107 -13.50 -2.77 11.57
N TYR A 108 -12.42 -3.26 10.94
CA TYR A 108 -11.13 -2.56 11.00
C TYR A 108 -11.25 -1.09 10.63
N GLN A 109 -12.02 -0.77 9.57
CA GLN A 109 -12.23 0.61 9.13
C GLN A 109 -12.81 1.53 10.21
N SER A 110 -13.69 1.02 11.09
CA SER A 110 -14.31 1.83 12.14
C SER A 110 -13.35 2.33 13.21
N VAL A 111 -12.22 1.63 13.39
CA VAL A 111 -11.16 2.00 14.34
C VAL A 111 -9.93 2.60 13.67
N THR A 112 -9.80 2.45 12.33
CA THR A 112 -8.64 2.96 11.57
C THR A 112 -8.98 4.07 10.56
N MET A 113 -10.19 4.66 10.56
CA MET A 113 -10.54 5.69 9.58
C MET A 113 -9.69 6.97 9.77
N PRO A 114 -9.05 7.51 8.72
CA PRO A 114 -8.21 8.72 8.81
C PRO A 114 -9.01 10.03 8.69
N LYS A 115 -8.45 11.15 9.18
CA LYS A 115 -9.02 12.53 9.05
C LYS A 115 -9.23 12.94 7.59
N ARG A 116 -10.26 13.77 7.33
CA ARG A 116 -10.57 14.34 6.00
C ARG A 116 -10.15 15.82 5.91
N GLY A 117 -8.96 16.15 5.36
CA GLY A 117 -8.49 17.51 5.01
C GLY A 117 -8.33 18.48 6.20
N GLY A 118 -7.47 19.50 6.24
CA GLY A 118 -6.55 20.09 5.27
C GLY A 118 -5.63 21.16 5.91
N GLU A 119 -5.37 21.14 7.22
CA GLU A 119 -4.37 22.01 7.85
C GLU A 119 -3.18 21.13 8.33
N GLY A 120 -2.03 21.24 7.65
CA GLY A 120 -0.80 20.50 7.93
C GLY A 120 -0.45 19.38 6.94
N LEU A 121 -1.43 18.71 6.32
CA LEU A 121 -1.16 17.66 5.32
C LEU A 121 -0.59 18.20 4.00
N ASP A 122 -0.87 19.47 3.69
CA ASP A 122 -0.47 20.10 2.43
C ASP A 122 1.01 20.45 2.42
N GLU A 123 1.52 21.03 3.50
CA GLU A 123 2.94 21.34 3.67
C GLU A 123 3.80 20.06 3.64
N SER A 124 3.37 19.02 4.37
CA SER A 124 4.04 17.71 4.33
C SER A 124 3.95 17.05 2.95
N ALA A 125 2.84 17.20 2.23
CA ALA A 125 2.70 16.67 0.87
C ALA A 125 3.60 17.41 -0.12
N MET A 126 3.79 18.73 0.05
CA MET A 126 4.71 19.51 -0.77
C MET A 126 6.16 19.11 -0.48
N MET A 127 6.52 18.96 0.80
CA MET A 127 7.84 18.53 1.23
C MET A 127 8.17 17.11 0.71
N LEU A 128 7.25 16.15 0.85
CA LEU A 128 7.43 14.80 0.30
C LEU A 128 7.53 14.79 -1.24
N TRP A 129 6.78 15.66 -1.92
CA TRP A 129 6.91 15.82 -3.36
C TRP A 129 8.30 16.36 -3.72
N ALA A 130 8.76 17.41 -3.04
CA ALA A 130 10.09 17.98 -3.24
C ALA A 130 11.21 16.96 -2.99
N GLU A 131 11.15 16.21 -1.89
CA GLU A 131 12.10 15.14 -1.56
C GLU A 131 12.12 14.04 -2.63
N LYS A 132 10.95 13.62 -3.13
CA LYS A 132 10.87 12.62 -4.21
C LYS A 132 11.41 13.12 -5.54
N LEU A 133 11.41 14.43 -5.79
CA LEU A 133 12.09 15.02 -6.95
C LEU A 133 13.61 14.94 -6.77
N VAL A 134 14.13 15.24 -5.58
CA VAL A 134 15.58 15.14 -5.30
C VAL A 134 16.07 13.68 -5.31
N GLU A 135 15.34 12.75 -4.69
CA GLU A 135 15.67 11.32 -4.65
C GLU A 135 15.79 10.71 -6.06
N LYS A 136 14.95 11.16 -6.99
CA LYS A 136 14.97 10.71 -8.37
C LYS A 136 15.99 11.44 -9.25
N GLY A 137 16.82 12.30 -8.66
CA GLY A 137 17.79 13.13 -9.38
C GLY A 137 17.13 14.17 -10.29
N GLU A 138 15.86 14.50 -10.04
CA GLU A 138 15.07 15.43 -10.85
C GLU A 138 15.23 16.89 -10.39
N ALA A 139 15.70 17.09 -9.15
CA ALA A 139 16.11 18.38 -8.58
C ALA A 139 17.43 18.21 -7.81
N VAL A 140 18.25 19.27 -7.71
CA VAL A 140 19.55 19.20 -7.00
C VAL A 140 19.36 19.28 -5.49
N ASP A 141 18.39 20.06 -5.05
CA ASP A 141 18.09 20.32 -3.66
C ASP A 141 16.59 20.63 -3.49
N ILE A 142 16.17 20.69 -2.23
CA ILE A 142 14.77 20.95 -1.89
C ILE A 142 14.33 22.33 -2.42
N THR A 143 15.20 23.33 -2.37
CA THR A 143 14.92 24.69 -2.87
C THR A 143 14.60 24.72 -4.37
N SER A 144 15.36 23.99 -5.19
CA SER A 144 15.12 23.87 -6.64
C SER A 144 13.87 23.03 -6.95
N ALA A 145 13.59 22.01 -6.14
CA ALA A 145 12.36 21.23 -6.25
C ALA A 145 11.11 22.08 -5.94
N GLU A 146 11.16 22.91 -4.90
CA GLU A 146 10.08 23.85 -4.53
C GLU A 146 9.85 24.90 -5.62
N ALA A 147 10.92 25.48 -6.17
CA ALA A 147 10.82 26.41 -7.29
C ALA A 147 10.18 25.76 -8.53
N TRP A 148 10.47 24.49 -8.78
CA TRP A 148 9.85 23.71 -9.86
C TRP A 148 8.35 23.48 -9.62
N ILE A 149 7.96 23.13 -8.38
CA ILE A 149 6.56 22.93 -8.01
C ILE A 149 5.78 24.26 -8.10
N ALA A 150 6.37 25.37 -7.69
CA ALA A 150 5.76 26.71 -7.77
C ALA A 150 5.57 27.17 -9.23
N ASP A 151 6.54 26.94 -10.10
CA ASP A 151 6.42 27.21 -11.55
C ASP A 151 5.31 26.37 -12.18
N LEU A 152 5.19 25.09 -11.77
CA LEU A 152 4.16 24.18 -12.24
C LEU A 152 2.76 24.58 -11.77
N GLU A 153 2.60 25.07 -10.54
CA GLU A 153 1.33 25.58 -10.02
C GLU A 153 0.80 26.74 -10.88
N GLN A 154 1.68 27.64 -11.31
CA GLN A 154 1.32 28.78 -12.15
C GLN A 154 1.03 28.39 -13.60
N LYS A 155 1.85 27.52 -14.20
CA LYS A 155 1.76 27.17 -15.63
C LYS A 155 0.79 26.04 -15.92
N ASN A 156 0.59 25.11 -14.99
CA ASN A 156 -0.26 23.93 -15.15
C ASN A 156 -1.01 23.55 -13.84
N PRO A 157 -1.99 24.38 -13.43
CA PRO A 157 -2.69 24.22 -12.15
C PRO A 157 -3.51 22.92 -12.05
N THR A 158 -4.01 22.40 -13.17
CA THR A 158 -4.79 21.16 -13.21
C THR A 158 -3.93 19.94 -12.89
N TYR A 159 -2.76 19.83 -13.51
CA TYR A 159 -1.81 18.76 -13.22
C TYR A 159 -1.25 18.88 -11.80
N TYR A 160 -0.92 20.10 -11.36
CA TYR A 160 -0.53 20.37 -9.97
C TYR A 160 -1.57 19.83 -8.98
N ALA A 161 -2.83 20.23 -9.11
CA ALA A 161 -3.90 19.79 -8.20
C ALA A 161 -4.09 18.27 -8.18
N LYS A 162 -3.92 17.59 -9.32
CA LYS A 162 -3.96 16.12 -9.40
C LYS A 162 -2.78 15.50 -8.66
N ARG A 163 -1.58 16.07 -8.79
CA ARG A 163 -0.35 15.53 -8.20
C ARG A 163 -0.28 15.75 -6.69
N VAL A 164 -0.71 16.91 -6.20
CA VAL A 164 -0.85 17.18 -4.76
C VAL A 164 -1.73 16.13 -4.08
N LYS A 165 -2.84 15.71 -4.70
CA LYS A 165 -3.70 14.64 -4.15
C LYS A 165 -2.95 13.30 -3.98
N VAL A 166 -2.02 12.98 -4.87
CA VAL A 166 -1.20 11.75 -4.78
C VAL A 166 -0.26 11.82 -3.59
N TYR A 167 0.43 12.95 -3.40
CA TYR A 167 1.37 13.11 -2.28
C TYR A 167 0.66 13.27 -0.94
N ARG A 168 -0.51 13.93 -0.88
CA ARG A 168 -1.37 13.90 0.31
C ARG A 168 -1.72 12.48 0.74
N LYS A 169 -2.03 11.61 -0.24
CA LYS A 169 -2.28 10.20 0.03
C LYS A 169 -1.00 9.52 0.56
N ALA A 170 0.15 9.73 -0.08
CA ALA A 170 1.41 9.13 0.35
C ALA A 170 1.84 9.57 1.76
N VAL A 171 1.71 10.85 2.09
CA VAL A 171 1.98 11.40 3.43
C VAL A 171 1.03 10.81 4.47
N ARG A 172 -0.25 10.67 4.14
CA ARG A 172 -1.21 9.99 5.03
C ARG A 172 -0.81 8.53 5.26
N ASP A 173 -0.31 7.87 4.23
CA ASP A 173 0.16 6.49 4.31
C ASP A 173 1.49 6.39 5.10
N ASP A 174 2.33 7.44 5.11
CA ASP A 174 3.60 7.53 5.86
C ASP A 174 3.43 7.93 7.35
N TYR A 175 2.54 8.87 7.67
CA TYR A 175 2.21 9.14 9.08
C TYR A 175 1.59 7.92 9.77
N ALA A 176 0.94 7.03 9.01
CA ALA A 176 0.53 5.72 9.50
C ALA A 176 1.72 4.77 9.78
N LYS A 177 2.91 5.00 9.18
CA LYS A 177 4.19 4.29 9.42
C LYS A 177 4.91 4.74 10.69
N ASN A 178 5.09 6.04 10.88
CA ASN A 178 6.12 6.58 11.78
C ASN A 178 5.63 7.03 13.17
N GLY A 179 4.56 6.41 13.69
CA GLY A 179 4.31 6.43 15.14
C GLY A 179 3.27 7.41 15.70
N ASN A 180 2.68 8.31 14.91
CA ASN A 180 1.58 9.19 15.36
C ASN A 180 0.20 8.81 14.77
N ALA A 181 -0.02 7.52 14.50
CA ALA A 181 -1.20 7.06 13.78
C ALA A 181 -2.52 7.45 14.48
N LEU A 182 -2.60 7.41 15.82
CA LEU A 182 -3.79 7.85 16.58
C LEU A 182 -4.19 9.32 16.30
N TRP A 183 -3.25 10.21 15.99
CA TRP A 183 -3.54 11.63 15.69
C TRP A 183 -3.96 11.87 14.23
N THR A 184 -3.68 10.91 13.35
CA THR A 184 -4.15 10.89 11.96
C THR A 184 -5.55 10.31 11.81
N LEU A 185 -6.06 9.64 12.86
CA LEU A 185 -7.40 9.08 12.86
C LEU A 185 -8.47 10.18 12.90
N HIS A 186 -9.55 9.93 12.17
CA HIS A 186 -10.77 10.70 12.23
C HIS A 186 -11.29 10.73 13.68
N GLU A 187 -11.97 11.82 14.04
CA GLU A 187 -12.52 12.01 15.39
C GLU A 187 -13.42 10.85 15.80
N SER A 188 -14.25 10.32 14.88
CA SER A 188 -15.10 9.16 15.14
C SER A 188 -14.33 7.90 15.56
N SER A 189 -13.23 7.58 14.87
CA SER A 189 -12.38 6.42 15.21
C SER A 189 -11.72 6.62 16.56
N ARG A 190 -11.21 7.83 16.83
CA ARG A 190 -10.58 8.17 18.11
C ARG A 190 -11.57 8.08 19.27
N SER A 191 -12.77 8.63 19.13
CA SER A 191 -13.82 8.53 20.14
C SER A 191 -14.25 7.09 20.38
N THR A 192 -14.30 6.27 19.31
CA THR A 192 -14.57 4.83 19.42
C THR A 192 -13.48 4.11 20.22
N LEU A 193 -12.20 4.38 19.94
CA LEU A 193 -11.08 3.82 20.70
C LEU A 193 -11.13 4.22 22.17
N LEU A 194 -11.42 5.49 22.48
CA LEU A 194 -11.55 5.96 23.87
C LEU A 194 -12.67 5.23 24.62
N ARG A 195 -13.86 5.07 24.02
CA ARG A 195 -14.96 4.30 24.60
C ARG A 195 -14.60 2.83 24.82
N LEU A 196 -13.88 2.23 23.87
CA LEU A 196 -13.37 0.86 24.02
C LEU A 196 -12.38 0.77 25.20
N LYS A 197 -11.49 1.76 25.36
CA LYS A 197 -10.55 1.77 26.49
C LYS A 197 -11.28 1.89 27.83
N GLU A 198 -12.28 2.75 27.91
CA GLU A 198 -13.14 2.89 29.09
C GLU A 198 -13.92 1.59 29.40
N ALA A 199 -14.33 0.84 28.37
CA ALA A 199 -14.96 -0.47 28.53
C ALA A 199 -13.99 -1.56 29.04
N GLY A 200 -12.69 -1.30 29.09
CA GLY A 200 -11.69 -2.22 29.64
C GLY A 200 -11.44 -3.44 28.77
N ILE A 201 -11.28 -3.24 27.44
CA ILE A 201 -10.95 -4.32 26.50
C ILE A 201 -9.71 -5.10 26.98
N GLY A 202 -9.90 -6.38 27.28
CA GLY A 202 -8.84 -7.30 27.70
C GLY A 202 -8.51 -8.38 26.67
N LEU A 203 -9.29 -8.48 25.60
CA LEU A 203 -9.09 -9.40 24.47
C LEU A 203 -9.35 -8.68 23.15
N ILE A 204 -8.45 -8.84 22.18
CA ILE A 204 -8.65 -8.43 20.80
C ILE A 204 -8.65 -9.69 19.92
N ILE A 205 -9.71 -9.90 19.15
CA ILE A 205 -9.82 -10.97 18.17
C ILE A 205 -9.72 -10.34 16.78
N LEU A 206 -8.76 -10.80 15.99
CA LEU A 206 -8.47 -10.30 14.65
C LEU A 206 -8.86 -11.36 13.63
N ASP A 207 -9.96 -11.14 12.92
CA ASP A 207 -10.46 -12.07 11.91
C ASP A 207 -9.92 -11.73 10.53
N GLU A 208 -9.53 -12.75 9.78
CA GLU A 208 -8.72 -12.62 8.56
C GLU A 208 -7.49 -11.74 8.78
N CYS A 209 -6.74 -12.07 9.84
CA CYS A 209 -5.61 -11.27 10.29
C CYS A 209 -4.50 -11.13 9.25
N HIS A 210 -4.47 -11.94 8.18
CA HIS A 210 -3.55 -11.72 7.05
C HIS A 210 -3.71 -10.35 6.35
N HIS A 211 -4.87 -9.68 6.50
CA HIS A 211 -5.05 -8.30 6.06
C HIS A 211 -4.23 -7.26 6.85
N LEU A 212 -3.63 -7.65 7.98
CA LEU A 212 -2.78 -6.79 8.81
C LEU A 212 -1.48 -6.38 8.12
N LEU A 213 -1.03 -7.11 7.09
CA LEU A 213 0.16 -6.78 6.28
C LEU A 213 0.07 -5.43 5.53
N HIS A 214 -1.06 -4.76 5.57
CA HIS A 214 -1.24 -3.48 4.90
C HIS A 214 -1.55 -2.37 5.90
N HIS A 215 -2.57 -1.55 5.66
CA HIS A 215 -2.82 -0.33 6.41
C HIS A 215 -3.17 -0.56 7.91
N TRP A 216 -3.55 -1.78 8.30
CA TRP A 216 -4.15 -2.04 9.61
C TRP A 216 -3.15 -2.47 10.69
N GLY A 217 -2.10 -3.22 10.35
CA GLY A 217 -1.14 -3.74 11.33
C GLY A 217 -0.46 -2.66 12.16
N ARG A 218 -0.22 -1.49 11.56
CA ARG A 218 0.45 -0.35 12.21
C ARG A 218 -0.40 0.34 13.27
N VAL A 219 -1.67 0.60 12.96
CA VAL A 219 -2.61 1.17 13.94
C VAL A 219 -2.83 0.18 15.09
N LEU A 220 -2.91 -1.11 14.78
CA LEU A 220 -3.20 -2.16 15.76
C LEU A 220 -2.03 -2.43 16.72
N HIS A 221 -0.79 -2.30 16.25
CA HIS A 221 0.37 -2.32 17.15
C HIS A 221 0.27 -1.20 18.20
N GLN A 222 -0.17 0.00 17.83
CA GLN A 222 -0.40 1.08 18.81
C GLN A 222 -1.61 0.82 19.72
N LEU A 223 -2.63 0.13 19.23
CA LEU A 223 -3.80 -0.20 20.05
C LEU A 223 -3.44 -1.14 21.22
N LYS A 224 -2.42 -1.99 21.06
CA LYS A 224 -1.91 -2.84 22.13
C LYS A 224 -1.55 -2.02 23.37
N ASP A 225 -0.68 -1.02 23.19
CA ASP A 225 -0.23 -0.17 24.29
C ASP A 225 -1.37 0.72 24.81
N PHE A 226 -2.26 1.15 23.90
CA PHE A 226 -3.41 1.94 24.26
C PHE A 226 -4.42 1.19 25.16
N PHE A 227 -4.60 -0.12 24.96
CA PHE A 227 -5.49 -0.97 25.77
C PHE A 227 -4.77 -1.71 26.92
N ASP A 228 -3.63 -1.21 27.37
CA ASP A 228 -2.88 -1.77 28.51
C ASP A 228 -2.46 -3.25 28.30
N ASP A 229 -2.01 -3.56 27.08
CA ASP A 229 -1.51 -4.86 26.63
C ASP A 229 -2.50 -6.04 26.81
N PRO A 230 -3.59 -6.05 26.02
CA PRO A 230 -4.59 -7.12 26.05
C PRO A 230 -4.06 -8.43 25.46
N VAL A 231 -4.81 -9.52 25.66
CA VAL A 231 -4.62 -10.76 24.89
C VAL A 231 -5.02 -10.50 23.44
N VAL A 232 -4.24 -10.95 22.48
CA VAL A 232 -4.50 -10.82 21.04
C VAL A 232 -4.62 -12.22 20.44
N LEU A 233 -5.76 -12.50 19.81
CA LEU A 233 -6.04 -13.73 19.08
C LEU A 233 -6.17 -13.42 17.57
N GLY A 234 -5.17 -13.81 16.79
CA GLY A 234 -5.19 -13.77 15.33
C GLY A 234 -5.81 -15.04 14.76
N LEU A 235 -6.82 -14.88 13.90
CA LEU A 235 -7.47 -15.96 13.17
C LEU A 235 -7.34 -15.70 11.66
N THR A 236 -6.76 -16.63 10.92
CA THR A 236 -6.66 -16.54 9.46
C THR A 236 -6.79 -17.91 8.80
N ALA A 237 -7.25 -17.95 7.56
CA ALA A 237 -7.15 -19.15 6.73
C ALA A 237 -5.79 -19.27 6.02
N THR A 238 -5.16 -18.14 5.73
CA THR A 238 -3.98 -18.03 4.89
C THR A 238 -2.99 -17.10 5.59
N PRO A 239 -2.00 -17.62 6.32
CA PRO A 239 -0.98 -16.77 6.91
C PRO A 239 -0.13 -16.09 5.81
N PRO A 240 0.56 -14.98 6.14
CA PRO A 240 1.53 -14.37 5.25
C PRO A 240 2.60 -15.37 4.80
N ASP A 241 3.07 -15.22 3.57
CA ASP A 241 4.17 -16.02 3.03
C ASP A 241 5.50 -15.58 3.65
N ALA A 242 6.10 -16.45 4.47
CA ALA A 242 7.35 -16.16 5.19
C ALA A 242 8.55 -15.98 4.24
N GLU A 243 8.49 -16.48 2.99
CA GLU A 243 9.58 -16.30 2.01
C GLU A 243 9.57 -14.90 1.37
N LYS A 244 8.50 -14.13 1.54
CA LYS A 244 8.40 -12.72 1.12
C LYS A 244 8.68 -11.75 2.28
N ALA A 245 9.25 -12.24 3.38
CA ALA A 245 9.40 -11.52 4.64
C ALA A 245 10.48 -10.41 4.68
N ASP A 246 11.15 -10.12 3.56
CA ASP A 246 11.98 -8.92 3.43
C ASP A 246 11.14 -7.62 3.43
N ASP A 247 9.81 -7.73 3.33
CA ASP A 247 8.90 -6.60 3.41
C ASP A 247 8.68 -6.18 4.89
N GLU A 248 8.88 -4.90 5.19
CA GLU A 248 8.77 -4.30 6.54
C GLU A 248 7.43 -4.64 7.23
N ASP A 249 6.38 -4.84 6.44
CA ASP A 249 5.04 -5.17 6.92
C ASP A 249 4.90 -6.65 7.35
N ALA A 250 5.70 -7.58 6.82
CA ALA A 250 5.74 -8.97 7.27
C ALA A 250 6.44 -9.10 8.63
N LEU A 251 7.52 -8.34 8.85
CA LEU A 251 8.19 -8.25 10.15
C LEU A 251 7.25 -7.70 11.23
N ARG A 252 6.50 -6.63 10.92
CA ARG A 252 5.49 -6.07 11.83
C ARG A 252 4.38 -7.07 12.17
N TYR A 253 3.92 -7.84 11.18
CA TYR A 253 2.94 -8.89 11.39
C TYR A 253 3.47 -9.94 12.37
N ALA A 254 4.68 -10.44 12.14
CA ALA A 254 5.33 -11.43 12.99
C ALA A 254 5.58 -10.90 14.41
N GLU A 255 6.02 -9.65 14.56
CA GLU A 255 6.20 -9.01 15.87
C GLU A 255 4.87 -8.84 16.63
N PHE A 256 3.80 -8.55 15.89
CA PHE A 256 2.51 -8.25 16.50
C PHE A 256 1.73 -9.52 16.90
N LEU A 257 1.73 -10.57 16.06
CA LEU A 257 0.99 -11.83 16.32
C LEU A 257 1.86 -12.97 16.84
N GLY A 258 3.18 -12.93 16.65
CA GLY A 258 4.06 -14.04 16.94
C GLY A 258 4.00 -15.15 15.87
N ASP A 259 4.70 -16.25 16.18
CA ASP A 259 4.68 -17.47 15.38
C ASP A 259 3.28 -18.10 15.35
N ILE A 260 3.03 -18.96 14.36
CA ILE A 260 1.77 -19.70 14.30
C ILE A 260 1.76 -20.76 15.41
N ASP A 261 0.88 -20.62 16.39
CA ASP A 261 0.74 -21.56 17.51
C ASP A 261 0.10 -22.87 17.09
N TYR A 262 -0.88 -22.80 16.18
CA TYR A 262 -1.58 -23.98 15.69
C TYR A 262 -2.16 -23.77 14.30
N GLU A 263 -1.89 -24.73 13.42
CA GLU A 263 -2.53 -24.83 12.11
C GLU A 263 -3.47 -26.04 12.09
N VAL A 264 -4.75 -25.81 11.80
CA VAL A 264 -5.75 -26.86 11.68
C VAL A 264 -5.51 -27.66 10.39
N PRO A 265 -5.15 -28.95 10.46
CA PRO A 265 -4.86 -29.71 9.26
C PRO A 265 -6.12 -29.92 8.41
N VAL A 266 -6.11 -29.45 7.16
CA VAL A 266 -7.21 -29.67 6.19
C VAL A 266 -7.59 -31.15 6.08
N PRO A 267 -6.66 -32.13 5.99
CA PRO A 267 -7.02 -33.54 5.93
C PRO A 267 -7.81 -34.04 7.14
N ALA A 268 -7.56 -33.49 8.33
CA ALA A 268 -8.30 -33.86 9.53
C ALA A 268 -9.76 -33.38 9.46
N LEU A 269 -9.99 -32.17 8.92
CA LEU A 269 -11.34 -31.64 8.72
C LEU A 269 -12.15 -32.44 7.70
N VAL A 270 -11.51 -32.88 6.61
CA VAL A 270 -12.13 -33.72 5.58
C VAL A 270 -12.47 -35.10 6.14
N ARG A 271 -11.53 -35.73 6.85
CA ARG A 271 -11.74 -37.03 7.50
C ARG A 271 -12.90 -37.01 8.49
N ASP A 272 -13.02 -35.93 9.25
CA ASP A 272 -14.06 -35.76 10.27
C ASP A 272 -15.39 -35.21 9.67
N ALA A 273 -15.52 -35.18 8.34
CA ALA A 273 -16.69 -34.69 7.59
C ALA A 273 -17.11 -33.24 7.91
N ASN A 274 -16.17 -32.43 8.40
CA ASN A 274 -16.38 -31.01 8.71
C ASN A 274 -16.06 -30.09 7.52
N LEU A 275 -15.34 -30.60 6.51
CA LEU A 275 -15.00 -29.91 5.29
C LEU A 275 -15.22 -30.85 4.09
N ALA A 276 -15.82 -30.33 3.01
CA ALA A 276 -15.99 -31.10 1.79
C ALA A 276 -14.64 -31.34 1.09
N PRO A 277 -14.36 -32.56 0.58
CA PRO A 277 -13.18 -32.80 -0.23
C PRO A 277 -13.25 -31.99 -1.54
N TYR A 278 -12.12 -31.43 -1.96
CA TYR A 278 -12.00 -30.65 -3.20
C TYR A 278 -10.73 -31.01 -3.97
N GLN A 279 -10.71 -30.69 -5.27
CA GLN A 279 -9.56 -30.87 -6.16
C GLN A 279 -9.43 -29.63 -7.07
N ASP A 280 -8.28 -28.97 -7.03
CA ASP A 280 -7.99 -27.82 -7.88
C ASP A 280 -7.76 -28.27 -9.33
N LEU A 281 -8.33 -27.52 -10.29
CA LEU A 281 -8.18 -27.78 -11.73
C LEU A 281 -7.57 -26.56 -12.40
N CYS A 282 -6.31 -26.68 -12.85
CA CYS A 282 -5.63 -25.64 -13.62
C CYS A 282 -5.82 -25.89 -15.13
N TYR A 283 -6.44 -24.95 -15.84
CA TYR A 283 -6.64 -25.01 -17.29
C TYR A 283 -5.89 -23.88 -17.99
N PHE A 284 -4.87 -24.22 -18.76
CA PHE A 284 -4.09 -23.25 -19.53
C PHE A 284 -4.82 -22.85 -20.81
N VAL A 285 -4.91 -21.54 -21.05
CA VAL A 285 -5.51 -20.96 -22.26
C VAL A 285 -4.46 -20.30 -23.13
N ARG A 286 -4.67 -20.29 -24.45
CA ARG A 286 -3.89 -19.46 -25.37
C ARG A 286 -4.55 -18.08 -25.48
N PRO A 287 -3.76 -16.99 -25.56
CA PRO A 287 -4.32 -15.66 -25.83
C PRO A 287 -5.15 -15.67 -27.12
N ALA A 288 -6.20 -14.86 -27.14
CA ALA A 288 -7.00 -14.64 -28.33
C ALA A 288 -6.17 -13.90 -29.40
N ARG A 289 -6.60 -13.97 -30.66
CA ARG A 289 -5.93 -13.25 -31.77
C ARG A 289 -5.79 -11.74 -31.49
N ILE A 290 -6.83 -11.12 -30.92
CA ILE A 290 -6.84 -9.68 -30.58
C ILE A 290 -5.73 -9.33 -29.58
N GLU A 291 -5.50 -10.20 -28.58
CA GLU A 291 -4.45 -9.98 -27.56
C GLU A 291 -3.06 -10.16 -28.17
N MET A 292 -2.91 -11.15 -29.08
CA MET A 292 -1.68 -11.34 -29.85
C MET A 292 -1.37 -10.17 -30.78
N ASP A 293 -2.41 -9.62 -31.44
CA ASP A 293 -2.29 -8.44 -32.29
C ASP A 293 -1.89 -7.22 -31.46
N PHE A 294 -2.52 -6.99 -30.30
CA PHE A 294 -2.12 -5.92 -29.38
C PHE A 294 -0.64 -6.00 -28.98
N ILE A 295 -0.15 -7.18 -28.59
CA ILE A 295 1.26 -7.39 -28.20
C ILE A 295 2.22 -7.07 -29.36
N ARG A 296 1.84 -7.43 -30.59
CA ARG A 296 2.63 -7.13 -31.79
C ARG A 296 2.69 -5.63 -32.09
N ASP A 297 1.58 -4.93 -31.90
CA ASP A 297 1.40 -3.54 -32.35
C ASP A 297 1.92 -2.50 -31.33
N VAL A 298 2.44 -2.94 -30.17
CA VAL A 298 3.03 -2.05 -29.14
C VAL A 298 4.16 -1.17 -29.70
N ASN A 299 5.00 -1.72 -30.58
CA ASN A 299 6.11 -0.97 -31.18
C ASN A 299 5.62 0.13 -32.12
N GLU A 300 4.60 -0.18 -32.94
CA GLU A 300 4.00 0.80 -33.86
C GLU A 300 3.32 1.93 -33.08
N THR A 301 2.68 1.60 -31.96
CA THR A 301 2.08 2.59 -31.07
C THR A 301 3.14 3.52 -30.48
N PHE A 302 4.28 2.98 -30.03
CA PHE A 302 5.38 3.79 -29.49
C PHE A 302 6.00 4.70 -30.55
N ASP A 303 6.19 4.21 -31.77
CA ASP A 303 6.66 5.02 -32.90
C ASP A 303 5.67 6.16 -33.22
N GLY A 304 4.36 5.88 -33.17
CA GLY A 304 3.32 6.90 -33.32
C GLY A 304 3.40 8.00 -32.25
N ILE A 305 3.70 7.64 -30.99
CA ILE A 305 3.92 8.63 -29.92
C ILE A 305 5.15 9.49 -30.21
N LEU A 306 6.28 8.88 -30.60
CA LEU A 306 7.49 9.63 -30.95
C LEU A 306 7.27 10.61 -32.11
N GLN A 307 6.50 10.19 -33.12
CA GLN A 307 6.11 11.07 -34.22
C GLN A 307 5.29 12.27 -33.72
N GLN A 308 4.27 12.03 -32.90
CA GLN A 308 3.44 13.10 -32.32
C GLN A 308 4.24 14.06 -31.43
N LEU A 309 5.23 13.56 -30.68
CA LEU A 309 6.12 14.39 -29.87
C LEU A 309 7.06 15.26 -30.71
N ASN A 310 7.32 14.88 -31.96
CA ASN A 310 8.08 15.66 -32.93
C ASN A 310 7.23 16.61 -33.78
N GLU A 311 5.91 16.56 -33.67
CA GLU A 311 5.05 17.55 -34.32
C GLU A 311 5.05 18.86 -33.52
N PRO A 312 5.23 20.03 -34.14
CA PRO A 312 5.18 21.30 -33.42
C PRO A 312 3.77 21.59 -32.91
N SER A 313 3.65 21.98 -31.64
CA SER A 313 2.38 22.41 -31.06
C SER A 313 2.02 23.82 -31.54
N LYS A 314 0.72 24.09 -31.70
CA LYS A 314 0.23 25.41 -32.14
C LYS A 314 0.05 26.36 -30.95
N GLY A 315 0.27 27.65 -31.19
CA GLY A 315 0.01 28.74 -30.22
C GLY A 315 1.26 29.30 -29.58
N GLU A 316 1.12 30.44 -28.90
CA GLU A 316 2.22 31.09 -28.19
C GLU A 316 2.70 30.24 -27.01
N GLY A 317 4.00 30.32 -26.71
CA GLY A 317 4.63 29.57 -25.61
C GLY A 317 4.76 28.06 -25.83
N ALA A 318 4.52 27.57 -27.06
CA ALA A 318 4.74 26.17 -27.41
C ALA A 318 6.23 25.81 -27.31
N ILE A 319 6.52 24.65 -26.73
CA ILE A 319 7.89 24.17 -26.62
C ILE A 319 8.38 23.56 -27.94
N LEU A 320 9.70 23.40 -28.05
CA LEU A 320 10.31 22.74 -29.21
C LEU A 320 9.82 21.28 -29.35
N PRO A 321 9.71 20.77 -30.59
CA PRO A 321 9.56 19.34 -30.85
C PRO A 321 10.62 18.50 -30.13
N LEU A 322 10.30 17.24 -29.81
CA LEU A 322 11.17 16.34 -29.03
C LEU A 322 12.63 16.37 -29.48
N THR A 323 12.89 16.22 -30.78
CA THR A 323 14.26 16.20 -31.32
C THR A 323 15.01 17.50 -31.11
N ASP A 324 14.38 18.63 -31.41
CA ASP A 324 15.00 19.94 -31.26
C ASP A 324 15.18 20.30 -29.77
N TRP A 325 14.25 19.88 -28.91
CA TRP A 325 14.35 20.04 -27.46
C TRP A 325 15.49 19.22 -26.86
N VAL A 326 15.67 17.97 -27.28
CA VAL A 326 16.80 17.13 -26.81
C VAL A 326 18.13 17.75 -27.24
N GLU A 327 18.21 18.26 -28.47
CA GLU A 327 19.39 18.96 -28.98
C GLU A 327 19.70 20.21 -28.13
N GLU A 328 18.70 21.03 -27.84
CA GLU A 328 18.86 22.23 -26.99
C GLU A 328 19.28 21.87 -25.56
N GLU A 329 18.66 20.86 -24.94
CA GLU A 329 18.98 20.43 -23.57
C GLU A 329 20.42 19.88 -23.45
N LEU A 330 20.85 19.06 -24.42
CA LEU A 330 22.21 18.54 -24.47
C LEU A 330 23.25 19.63 -24.77
N SER A 331 22.87 20.66 -25.52
CA SER A 331 23.74 21.82 -25.81
C SER A 331 23.87 22.75 -24.61
N ALA A 332 22.73 23.12 -24.02
CA ALA A 332 22.64 24.03 -22.89
C ALA A 332 23.26 23.44 -21.62
N ARG A 333 23.23 22.10 -21.47
CA ARG A 333 23.81 21.37 -20.33
C ARG A 333 23.36 21.96 -19.00
N LYS A 334 22.09 22.35 -18.93
CA LYS A 334 21.53 22.93 -17.71
C LYS A 334 21.52 21.85 -16.65
N GLY A 335 22.28 22.10 -15.59
CA GLY A 335 22.17 21.33 -14.36
C GLY A 335 20.78 21.51 -13.74
N PRO A 336 20.36 20.63 -12.83
CA PRO A 336 19.03 20.74 -12.22
C PRO A 336 18.85 22.02 -11.38
N SER A 337 19.95 22.74 -11.04
CA SER A 337 19.96 24.08 -10.41
C SER A 337 19.93 25.25 -11.40
N GLY A 338 19.83 25.01 -12.71
CA GLY A 338 19.71 26.05 -13.74
C GLY A 338 21.01 26.66 -14.27
N GLY A 339 22.19 26.19 -13.82
CA GLY A 339 23.50 26.59 -14.32
C GLY A 339 24.02 25.71 -15.46
N ASN A 340 24.88 26.23 -16.33
CA ASN A 340 25.51 25.45 -17.40
C ASN A 340 26.65 24.60 -16.84
N LEU A 341 26.57 23.28 -17.00
CA LEU A 341 27.57 22.33 -16.54
C LEU A 341 28.58 21.99 -17.64
N SER A 342 29.80 21.61 -17.24
CA SER A 342 30.69 20.87 -18.16
C SER A 342 30.08 19.52 -18.52
N TRP A 343 30.54 18.89 -19.60
CA TRP A 343 29.99 17.59 -20.02
C TRP A 343 30.17 16.48 -18.95
N ASP A 344 31.31 16.46 -18.27
CA ASP A 344 31.61 15.47 -17.23
C ASP A 344 30.76 15.68 -15.96
N GLU A 345 30.40 16.92 -15.67
CA GLU A 345 29.47 17.25 -14.57
C GLU A 345 28.02 16.92 -14.96
N TYR A 346 27.64 17.20 -16.22
CA TYR A 346 26.31 16.92 -16.74
C TYR A 346 26.00 15.41 -16.81
N THR A 347 26.96 14.61 -17.27
CA THR A 347 26.84 13.13 -17.32
C THR A 347 26.77 12.51 -15.94
N ARG A 348 27.51 13.05 -14.96
CA ARG A 348 27.41 12.63 -13.55
C ARG A 348 26.08 13.01 -12.92
N ALA A 349 25.55 14.19 -13.24
CA ALA A 349 24.28 14.65 -12.70
C ALA A 349 23.07 13.94 -13.32
N ILE A 350 23.14 13.58 -14.62
CA ILE A 350 22.00 13.02 -15.36
C ILE A 350 22.50 11.90 -16.31
N PRO A 351 22.91 10.73 -15.77
CA PRO A 351 23.55 9.68 -16.54
C PRO A 351 22.64 9.08 -17.63
N ASP A 352 21.40 8.74 -17.29
CA ASP A 352 20.47 8.09 -18.23
C ASP A 352 20.15 8.98 -19.43
N PHE A 353 19.77 10.23 -19.20
CA PHE A 353 19.41 11.15 -20.29
C PHE A 353 20.63 11.59 -21.12
N SER A 354 21.78 11.82 -20.49
CA SER A 354 23.00 12.19 -21.24
C SER A 354 23.49 11.07 -22.15
N TYR A 355 23.24 9.81 -21.79
CA TYR A 355 23.49 8.65 -22.65
C TYR A 355 22.38 8.46 -23.70
N GLN A 356 21.14 8.29 -23.25
CA GLN A 356 20.01 7.96 -24.13
C GLN A 356 19.64 9.09 -25.09
N GLY A 357 19.82 10.36 -24.68
CA GLY A 357 19.61 11.53 -25.54
C GLY A 357 20.59 11.56 -26.72
N ARG A 358 21.86 11.20 -26.51
CA ARG A 358 22.84 11.07 -27.61
C ARG A 358 22.46 9.94 -28.56
N ILE A 359 22.06 8.79 -28.03
CA ILE A 359 21.58 7.66 -28.86
C ILE A 359 20.36 8.10 -29.68
N TYR A 360 19.43 8.81 -29.08
CA TYR A 360 18.25 9.32 -29.77
C TYR A 360 18.63 10.29 -30.91
N LEU A 361 19.54 11.25 -30.69
CA LEU A 361 20.01 12.13 -31.77
C LEU A 361 20.72 11.36 -32.89
N ALA A 362 21.52 10.33 -32.56
CA ALA A 362 22.17 9.48 -33.56
C ALA A 362 21.14 8.68 -34.39
N LEU A 363 20.08 8.16 -33.75
CA LEU A 363 18.97 7.47 -34.42
C LEU A 363 18.21 8.39 -35.38
N GLU A 364 18.00 9.63 -34.99
CA GLU A 364 17.34 10.67 -35.81
C GLU A 364 18.29 11.32 -36.83
N ASN A 365 19.51 10.82 -36.99
CA ASN A 365 20.56 11.36 -37.87
C ASN A 365 20.87 12.85 -37.64
N ARG A 366 20.74 13.32 -36.38
CA ARG A 366 21.09 14.68 -35.97
C ARG A 366 22.58 14.80 -35.62
N PRO A 367 23.25 15.91 -35.99
CA PRO A 367 24.61 16.16 -35.56
C PRO A 367 24.67 16.36 -34.04
N MET A 368 25.75 15.91 -33.42
CA MET A 368 25.94 16.12 -31.98
C MET A 368 26.23 17.60 -31.69
N PRO A 369 25.61 18.18 -30.64
CA PRO A 369 25.88 19.56 -30.24
C PRO A 369 27.35 19.79 -29.89
N ALA A 370 27.81 21.03 -30.06
CA ALA A 370 29.19 21.40 -29.74
C ALA A 370 29.53 21.14 -28.26
N GLY A 371 30.59 20.39 -28.00
CA GLY A 371 31.01 20.02 -26.64
C GLY A 371 30.31 18.77 -26.08
N VAL A 372 29.51 18.07 -26.88
CA VAL A 372 28.94 16.74 -26.58
C VAL A 372 29.73 15.67 -27.33
N PRO A 373 30.32 14.66 -26.65
CA PRO A 373 31.06 13.58 -27.30
C PRO A 373 30.17 12.72 -28.20
N ALA A 374 30.64 12.48 -29.42
CA ALA A 374 29.94 11.67 -30.43
C ALA A 374 30.03 10.16 -30.16
N ASP A 375 31.05 9.76 -29.41
CA ASP A 375 31.33 8.38 -29.04
C ASP A 375 30.45 7.95 -27.85
N VAL A 376 29.53 7.03 -28.15
CA VAL A 376 28.75 6.29 -27.16
C VAL A 376 29.55 5.02 -26.84
N LYS A 377 30.43 5.06 -25.84
CA LYS A 377 31.15 3.86 -25.40
C LYS A 377 30.15 2.82 -24.90
N GLU A 378 30.20 1.61 -25.45
CA GLU A 378 29.32 0.46 -25.09
C GLU A 378 29.50 -0.02 -23.63
N THR A 379 30.47 0.49 -22.88
CA THR A 379 31.02 -0.20 -21.72
C THR A 379 30.50 0.22 -20.34
N ASP A 380 29.71 1.30 -20.20
CA ASP A 380 29.41 1.86 -18.86
C ASP A 380 27.97 1.64 -18.34
N ALA A 381 27.10 0.96 -19.10
CA ALA A 381 25.83 0.46 -18.59
C ALA A 381 25.57 -0.92 -19.21
N GLY A 382 25.76 -1.97 -18.41
CA GLY A 382 25.73 -3.35 -18.86
C GLY A 382 24.53 -3.69 -19.75
N ALA A 383 24.84 -4.24 -20.93
CA ALA A 383 24.02 -5.22 -21.64
C ALA A 383 22.61 -4.80 -22.11
N LEU A 384 22.47 -3.69 -22.82
CA LEU A 384 21.40 -3.56 -23.82
C LEU A 384 22.04 -3.40 -25.19
N ALA A 385 22.32 -4.53 -25.83
CA ALA A 385 22.70 -4.56 -27.23
C ALA A 385 21.63 -3.81 -28.04
N PHE A 386 22.06 -2.88 -28.89
CA PHE A 386 21.22 -2.08 -29.78
C PHE A 386 20.36 -2.98 -30.67
N THR A 387 19.21 -3.39 -30.14
CA THR A 387 18.25 -4.28 -30.78
C THR A 387 16.92 -3.55 -30.80
N ARG A 388 16.18 -3.70 -31.91
CA ARG A 388 14.87 -3.07 -32.11
C ARG A 388 13.89 -3.36 -30.97
N GLU A 389 14.05 -4.50 -30.30
CA GLU A 389 13.23 -4.96 -29.17
C GLU A 389 13.47 -4.17 -27.87
N HIS A 390 14.65 -3.60 -27.66
CA HIS A 390 14.99 -2.83 -26.46
C HIS A 390 14.93 -1.31 -26.66
N ARG A 391 14.70 -0.85 -27.91
CA ARG A 391 14.61 0.58 -28.26
C ARG A 391 13.59 1.34 -27.40
N ASN A 392 12.42 0.75 -27.13
CA ASN A 392 11.38 1.42 -26.36
C ASN A 392 11.83 1.66 -24.92
N GLU A 393 12.48 0.68 -24.30
CA GLU A 393 13.02 0.80 -22.94
C GLU A 393 14.13 1.85 -22.88
N MET A 394 14.99 1.91 -23.89
CA MET A 394 16.07 2.91 -24.00
C MET A 394 15.60 4.32 -24.31
N LEU A 395 14.41 4.53 -24.88
CA LEU A 395 13.88 5.87 -25.18
C LEU A 395 12.91 6.37 -24.09
N ARG A 396 12.59 5.54 -23.09
CA ARG A 396 11.73 5.92 -21.96
C ARG A 396 12.26 7.12 -21.20
N SER A 397 13.57 7.23 -20.93
CA SER A 397 14.07 8.38 -20.16
C SER A 397 13.98 9.69 -20.96
N VAL A 398 14.24 9.62 -22.27
CA VAL A 398 14.16 10.77 -23.19
C VAL A 398 12.73 11.30 -23.25
N VAL A 399 11.76 10.42 -23.51
CA VAL A 399 10.33 10.78 -23.55
C VAL A 399 9.85 11.25 -22.18
N SER A 400 10.18 10.54 -21.10
CA SER A 400 9.78 10.90 -19.73
C SER A 400 10.29 12.30 -19.34
N ARG A 401 11.55 12.62 -19.68
CA ARG A 401 12.16 13.91 -19.39
C ARG A 401 11.52 15.03 -20.22
N TYR A 402 11.30 14.81 -21.52
CA TYR A 402 10.62 15.76 -22.41
C TYR A 402 9.20 16.08 -21.93
N VAL A 403 8.41 15.05 -21.61
CA VAL A 403 7.05 15.21 -21.09
C VAL A 403 7.07 16.02 -19.79
N ARG A 404 8.02 15.77 -18.89
CA ARG A 404 8.05 16.39 -17.56
C ARG A 404 8.60 17.80 -17.54
N LEU A 405 9.74 18.05 -18.19
CA LEU A 405 10.44 19.33 -18.16
C LEU A 405 10.05 20.26 -19.30
N GLY A 406 9.63 19.69 -20.43
CA GLY A 406 9.10 20.43 -21.57
C GLY A 406 7.58 20.57 -21.48
N LEU A 407 6.85 19.54 -21.90
CA LEU A 407 5.41 19.64 -22.17
C LEU A 407 4.57 20.01 -20.95
N ARG A 408 4.80 19.39 -19.77
CA ARG A 408 4.02 19.67 -18.55
C ARG A 408 4.22 21.07 -17.98
N ARG A 409 5.40 21.66 -18.21
CA ARG A 409 5.75 23.02 -17.78
C ARG A 409 5.43 24.08 -18.83
N SER A 410 5.00 23.66 -20.01
CA SER A 410 4.55 24.59 -21.04
C SER A 410 3.32 25.35 -20.55
N SER A 411 3.28 26.66 -20.81
CA SER A 411 2.06 27.45 -20.65
C SER A 411 1.07 27.22 -21.79
N ASN A 412 1.47 26.45 -22.82
CA ASN A 412 0.63 26.11 -23.96
C ASN A 412 -0.26 24.89 -23.67
N THR A 413 -1.57 25.04 -23.84
CA THR A 413 -2.54 23.97 -23.55
C THR A 413 -2.39 22.75 -24.46
N ASN A 414 -1.96 22.92 -25.72
CA ASN A 414 -1.74 21.79 -26.64
C ASN A 414 -0.54 20.94 -26.21
N ASP A 415 0.49 21.56 -25.64
CA ASP A 415 1.62 20.83 -25.05
C ASP A 415 1.18 20.04 -23.81
N GLN A 416 0.31 20.63 -22.98
CA GLN A 416 -0.23 19.94 -21.80
C GLN A 416 -1.09 18.72 -22.19
N GLU A 417 -1.93 18.83 -23.23
CA GLU A 417 -2.68 17.68 -23.76
C GLU A 417 -1.75 16.62 -24.37
N LYS A 418 -0.72 17.04 -25.09
CA LYS A 418 0.31 16.13 -25.64
C LYS A 418 1.05 15.41 -24.51
N ALA A 419 1.29 16.08 -23.38
CA ALA A 419 1.88 15.48 -22.20
C ALA A 419 1.00 14.39 -21.56
N GLU A 420 -0.32 14.54 -21.61
CA GLU A 420 -1.26 13.54 -21.09
C GLU A 420 -1.37 12.31 -21.99
N ARG A 421 -1.27 12.48 -23.32
CA ARG A 421 -1.30 11.38 -24.28
C ARG A 421 -0.02 10.53 -24.27
N ALA A 422 1.11 11.17 -23.98
CA ALA A 422 2.43 10.53 -23.98
C ALA A 422 2.85 9.93 -22.62
N ALA A 423 2.11 10.24 -21.54
CA ALA A 423 2.37 9.78 -20.18
C ALA A 423 1.57 8.53 -19.82
#